data_AF-A0A5N5KJB0-F1
#
_entry.id   AF-A0A5N5KJB0-F1
#
_cell.length_a   1.000
_cell.length_b   1.000
_cell.length_c   1.000
_cell.angle_alpha   90.00
_cell.angle_beta   90.00
_cell.angle_gamma   90.00
#
_symmetry.space_group_name_H-M   'P 1'
#
loop_
_entity.id
_entity.type
_entity.pdbx_description
1 polymer ?
#
loop_
_entity_poly.entity_id
_entity_poly.type
_entity_poly.pdbx_seq_one_letter_code
_entity_poly.pdbx_strand_id
1 'polypeptide(L)'
;MRLSLQPLRSKPLPSLAGLAIGLSLATAWILYVTHLVHTSTVAGTPAHWASRARREAYGVCYDGCDDDCLDVWRIEDACAVTAEPRIPDVICDASRMWLWANRYPDECLLAVGALFKEKELRGRRFRLRFLYLLTALAGFAGYGAYKGVEYLGPRVGAYRRRRREAARARRRHEDDGQRRTSATTPLLRATTVTTALVSVLLFSVVAEGYPCTSHHAVYNQPFVSLTDPSLFGNIHGWLSNCYTERYACGETCEDDDNHDRGDEKGHTRRKCTTEYCDRERADTFPAEYVRRAGELVKGCGFKMVDYVPGVVDRRVANPRIEGTLWVRIGVNRFNGSEGVERGVLCLGDVVAWPGHRGGRTGKGMGDGGEV
;
A
#
# COMPACT_ATOMS: atom_id res chain seq x y z
N MET A 1 -70.09 -1.26 -30.55
CA MET A 1 -68.74 -1.42 -29.97
C MET A 1 -68.16 -2.75 -30.42
N ARG A 2 -67.16 -2.74 -31.33
CA ARG A 2 -66.46 -3.96 -31.79
C ARG A 2 -65.22 -4.16 -30.94
N LEU A 3 -65.27 -5.10 -30.00
CA LEU A 3 -64.09 -5.59 -29.27
C LEU A 3 -63.22 -6.38 -30.25
N SER A 4 -62.17 -5.72 -30.74
CA SER A 4 -61.13 -6.34 -31.56
C SER A 4 -60.24 -7.20 -30.66
N LEU A 5 -60.55 -8.49 -30.58
CA LEU A 5 -59.68 -9.51 -30.00
C LEU A 5 -58.50 -9.71 -30.94
N GLN A 6 -57.39 -9.00 -30.70
CA GLN A 6 -56.13 -9.32 -31.36
C GLN A 6 -55.68 -10.72 -30.93
N PRO A 7 -55.28 -11.60 -31.86
CA PRO A 7 -54.77 -12.92 -31.52
C PRO A 7 -53.48 -12.75 -30.72
N LEU A 8 -53.47 -13.30 -29.50
CA LEU A 8 -52.28 -13.54 -28.69
C LEU A 8 -51.32 -14.40 -29.51
N ARG A 9 -50.47 -13.74 -30.30
CA ARG A 9 -49.41 -14.34 -31.09
C ARG A 9 -48.50 -15.07 -30.11
N SER A 10 -48.65 -16.38 -30.05
CA SER A 10 -47.93 -17.29 -29.15
C SER A 10 -46.43 -17.02 -29.29
N LYS A 11 -45.85 -16.32 -28.31
CA LYS A 11 -44.40 -16.22 -28.19
C LYS A 11 -43.89 -17.66 -28.05
N PRO A 12 -42.85 -18.04 -28.80
CA PRO A 12 -42.48 -19.43 -28.93
C PRO A 12 -42.04 -19.97 -27.55
N LEU A 13 -42.56 -21.14 -27.19
CA LEU A 13 -42.19 -21.93 -26.01
C LEU A 13 -40.68 -22.22 -25.76
N PRO A 14 -39.73 -22.09 -26.71
CA PRO A 14 -38.29 -22.30 -26.45
C PRO A 14 -37.68 -21.37 -25.39
N SER A 15 -38.33 -20.26 -25.01
CA SER A 15 -37.77 -19.32 -24.03
C SER A 15 -37.82 -19.82 -22.59
N LEU A 16 -38.80 -20.65 -22.22
CA LEU A 16 -38.98 -21.12 -20.84
C LEU A 16 -37.98 -22.22 -20.46
N ALA A 17 -37.71 -23.16 -21.37
CA ALA A 17 -36.73 -24.22 -21.14
C ALA A 17 -35.30 -23.66 -20.96
N GLY A 18 -34.92 -22.66 -21.76
CA GLY A 18 -33.63 -21.99 -21.63
C GLY A 18 -33.47 -21.25 -20.29
N LEU A 19 -34.53 -20.60 -19.79
CA LEU A 19 -34.52 -19.96 -18.49
C LEU A 19 -34.39 -20.96 -17.34
N ALA A 20 -35.08 -22.11 -17.40
CA ALA A 20 -34.97 -23.14 -16.38
C ALA A 20 -33.56 -23.76 -16.30
N ILE A 21 -32.93 -24.00 -17.46
CA ILE A 21 -31.54 -24.50 -17.52
C ILE A 21 -30.56 -23.43 -16.98
N GLY A 22 -30.74 -22.17 -17.38
CA GLY A 22 -29.89 -21.07 -16.89
C GLY A 22 -29.98 -20.88 -15.37
N LEU A 23 -31.20 -20.90 -14.82
CA LEU A 23 -31.43 -20.79 -13.38
C LEU A 23 -30.84 -21.97 -12.62
N SER A 24 -31.05 -23.20 -13.09
CA SER A 24 -30.49 -24.39 -12.42
C SER A 24 -28.96 -24.39 -12.42
N LEU A 25 -28.31 -24.02 -13.53
CA LEU A 25 -26.85 -23.87 -13.60
C LEU A 25 -26.35 -22.75 -12.66
N ALA A 26 -27.04 -21.61 -12.62
CA ALA A 26 -26.69 -20.51 -11.71
C ALA A 26 -26.83 -20.93 -10.24
N THR A 27 -27.91 -21.61 -9.88
CA THR A 27 -28.12 -22.12 -8.52
C THR A 27 -27.07 -23.17 -8.15
N ALA A 28 -26.80 -24.14 -9.04
CA ALA A 28 -25.76 -25.16 -8.82
C ALA A 28 -24.39 -24.51 -8.63
N TRP A 29 -24.06 -23.49 -9.42
CA TRP A 29 -22.82 -22.73 -9.29
C TRP A 29 -22.74 -21.97 -7.95
N ILE A 30 -23.81 -21.29 -7.55
CA ILE A 30 -23.86 -20.59 -6.25
C ILE A 30 -23.66 -21.57 -5.10
N LEU A 31 -24.33 -22.73 -5.14
CA LEU A 31 -24.17 -23.78 -4.14
C LEU A 31 -22.73 -24.32 -4.11
N TYR A 32 -22.12 -24.52 -5.28
CA TYR A 32 -20.73 -24.95 -5.40
C TYR A 32 -19.75 -23.94 -4.79
N VAL A 33 -19.87 -22.65 -5.13
CA VAL A 33 -19.00 -21.60 -4.55
C VAL A 33 -19.24 -21.47 -3.04
N THR A 34 -20.49 -21.58 -2.59
CA THR A 34 -20.82 -21.57 -1.15
C THR A 34 -20.15 -22.72 -0.44
N HIS A 35 -20.23 -23.93 -1.00
CA HIS A 35 -19.54 -25.10 -0.48
C HIS A 35 -18.02 -24.86 -0.41
N LEU A 36 -17.38 -24.35 -1.47
CA LEU A 36 -15.95 -24.03 -1.48
C LEU A 36 -15.55 -23.02 -0.39
N VAL A 37 -16.37 -21.99 -0.15
CA VAL A 37 -16.13 -20.98 0.90
C VAL A 37 -16.25 -21.60 2.29
N HIS A 38 -17.19 -22.52 2.51
CA HIS A 38 -17.39 -23.17 3.80
C HIS A 38 -16.34 -24.25 4.09
N THR A 39 -15.94 -25.04 3.08
CA THR A 39 -14.92 -26.08 3.21
C THR A 39 -13.49 -25.54 3.06
N SER A 40 -13.32 -24.22 2.94
CA SER A 40 -11.99 -23.63 2.81
C SER A 40 -11.19 -23.85 4.09
N THR A 41 -10.13 -24.63 4.01
CA THR A 41 -9.10 -24.73 5.05
C THR A 41 -7.82 -24.05 4.56
N VAL A 42 -6.92 -23.70 5.49
CA VAL A 42 -5.56 -23.30 5.15
C VAL A 42 -4.64 -24.41 5.66
N ALA A 43 -3.67 -24.80 4.83
CA ALA A 43 -2.69 -25.81 5.19
C ALA A 43 -1.78 -25.28 6.30
N GLY A 44 -1.28 -26.17 7.16
CA GLY A 44 -0.33 -25.82 8.21
C GLY A 44 -0.75 -26.37 9.58
N THR A 45 0.21 -27.01 10.24
CA THR A 45 0.08 -27.48 11.62
C THR A 45 0.10 -26.31 12.61
N PRO A 46 -0.33 -26.46 13.87
CA PRO A 46 -0.18 -25.42 14.88
C PRO A 46 1.27 -24.91 15.01
N ALA A 47 2.25 -25.79 14.88
CA ALA A 47 3.67 -25.44 14.89
C ALA A 47 4.09 -24.52 13.73
N HIS A 48 3.52 -24.71 12.53
CA HIS A 48 3.75 -23.80 11.40
C HIS A 48 3.29 -22.38 11.73
N TRP A 49 2.10 -22.24 12.30
CA TRP A 49 1.53 -20.94 12.65
C TRP A 49 2.24 -20.28 13.84
N ALA A 50 2.65 -21.06 14.84
CA ALA A 50 3.48 -20.59 15.94
C ALA A 50 4.85 -20.08 15.44
N SER A 51 5.49 -20.82 14.54
CA SER A 51 6.75 -20.39 13.91
C SER A 51 6.57 -19.10 13.11
N ARG A 52 5.43 -18.96 12.40
CA ARG A 52 5.08 -17.73 11.71
C ARG A 52 4.85 -16.57 12.67
N ALA A 53 4.10 -16.77 13.75
CA ALA A 53 3.90 -15.76 14.79
C ALA A 53 5.22 -15.28 15.40
N ARG A 54 6.14 -16.22 15.66
CA ARG A 54 7.48 -15.90 16.14
C ARG A 54 8.25 -14.98 15.21
N ARG A 55 8.22 -15.24 13.90
CA ARG A 55 8.98 -14.46 12.91
C ARG A 55 8.29 -13.17 12.51
N GLU A 56 7.01 -13.25 12.11
CA GLU A 56 6.29 -12.14 11.47
C GLU A 56 5.62 -11.18 12.45
N ALA A 57 5.35 -11.59 13.69
CA ALA A 57 4.80 -10.69 14.73
C ALA A 57 5.86 -10.36 15.77
N TYR A 58 6.28 -11.35 16.57
CA TYR A 58 7.21 -11.08 17.68
C TYR A 58 8.60 -10.66 17.20
N GLY A 59 9.19 -11.35 16.22
CA GLY A 59 10.49 -11.02 15.66
C GLY A 59 10.50 -9.61 15.06
N VAL A 60 9.51 -9.30 14.22
CA VAL A 60 9.35 -7.94 13.67
C VAL A 60 9.17 -6.90 14.78
N CYS A 61 8.34 -7.17 15.81
CA CYS A 61 8.12 -6.23 16.89
C CYS A 61 9.39 -5.99 17.74
N TYR A 62 10.16 -7.04 18.05
CA TYR A 62 11.37 -6.95 18.87
C TYR A 62 12.56 -6.40 18.11
N ASP A 63 12.89 -7.05 17.00
CA ASP A 63 14.12 -6.82 16.27
C ASP A 63 13.95 -5.73 15.20
N GLY A 64 12.70 -5.37 14.86
CA GLY A 64 12.38 -4.41 13.82
C GLY A 64 12.43 -5.05 12.44
N CYS A 65 13.07 -4.38 11.50
CA CYS A 65 13.32 -4.83 10.13
C CYS A 65 14.82 -4.87 9.93
N ASP A 66 15.26 -5.83 9.13
CA ASP A 66 16.69 -6.06 8.89
C ASP A 66 17.36 -4.89 8.14
N ASP A 67 16.61 -4.20 7.26
CA ASP A 67 17.10 -3.14 6.37
C ASP A 67 16.52 -1.76 6.75
N ASP A 68 16.95 -1.18 7.88
CA ASP A 68 16.71 0.23 8.21
C ASP A 68 15.23 0.66 8.05
N CYS A 69 14.30 -0.19 8.54
CA CYS A 69 12.84 -0.06 8.50
C CYS A 69 12.25 1.20 7.84
N LEU A 70 12.07 1.18 6.52
CA LEU A 70 11.24 2.19 5.84
C LEU A 70 9.76 2.07 6.24
N ASP A 71 9.34 0.85 6.60
CA ASP A 71 7.94 0.52 6.93
C ASP A 71 7.72 0.45 8.45
N VAL A 72 7.82 1.58 9.15
CA VAL A 72 7.57 1.63 10.61
C VAL A 72 6.17 1.11 10.96
N TRP A 73 5.17 1.38 10.10
CA TRP A 73 3.80 0.89 10.26
C TRP A 73 3.73 -0.64 10.35
N ARG A 74 4.66 -1.36 9.69
CA ARG A 74 4.73 -2.82 9.76
C ARG A 74 5.19 -3.29 11.14
N ILE A 75 6.09 -2.56 11.79
CA ILE A 75 6.51 -2.84 13.17
C ILE A 75 5.36 -2.56 14.14
N GLU A 76 4.67 -1.43 13.97
CA GLU A 76 3.50 -1.09 14.79
C GLU A 76 2.40 -2.14 14.68
N ASP A 77 2.06 -2.54 13.45
CA ASP A 77 1.08 -3.59 13.18
C ASP A 77 1.51 -4.93 13.79
N ALA A 78 2.79 -5.30 13.66
CA ALA A 78 3.33 -6.52 14.24
C ALA A 78 3.19 -6.53 15.76
N CYS A 79 3.57 -5.43 16.43
CA CYS A 79 3.39 -5.29 17.88
C CYS A 79 1.90 -5.31 18.26
N ALA A 80 1.03 -4.61 17.53
CA ALA A 80 -0.40 -4.58 17.81
C ALA A 80 -1.05 -5.97 17.72
N VAL A 81 -0.68 -6.77 16.72
CA VAL A 81 -1.17 -8.16 16.56
C VAL A 81 -0.81 -9.03 17.77
N THR A 82 0.35 -8.82 18.41
CA THR A 82 0.72 -9.57 19.63
C THR A 82 -0.10 -9.20 20.85
N ALA A 83 -0.70 -8.00 20.88
CA ALA A 83 -1.56 -7.53 21.96
C ALA A 83 -3.04 -7.95 21.78
N GLU A 84 -3.43 -8.48 20.62
CA GLU A 84 -4.81 -8.90 20.35
C GLU A 84 -5.28 -10.10 21.19
N PRO A 85 -4.48 -11.18 21.39
CA PRO A 85 -4.92 -12.34 22.18
C PRO A 85 -5.17 -11.99 23.65
N ARG A 86 -6.30 -12.47 24.17
CA ARG A 86 -6.65 -12.37 25.60
C ARG A 86 -6.61 -13.76 26.22
N ILE A 87 -5.48 -14.11 26.81
CA ILE A 87 -5.30 -15.35 27.57
C ILE A 87 -5.34 -15.01 29.06
N PRO A 88 -6.18 -15.67 29.88
CA PRO A 88 -6.17 -15.47 31.33
C PRO A 88 -4.77 -15.65 31.90
N ASP A 89 -4.34 -14.72 32.77
CA ASP A 89 -3.06 -14.74 33.49
C ASP A 89 -1.78 -14.74 32.64
N VAL A 90 -1.89 -14.62 31.31
CA VAL A 90 -0.74 -14.57 30.40
C VAL A 90 -0.75 -13.28 29.59
N ILE A 91 0.30 -12.48 29.73
CA ILE A 91 0.52 -11.30 28.90
C ILE A 91 1.21 -11.77 27.62
N CYS A 92 0.59 -11.51 26.46
CA CYS A 92 1.16 -11.81 25.14
C CYS A 92 1.64 -10.57 24.38
N ASP A 93 1.39 -9.38 24.94
CA ASP A 93 1.75 -8.10 24.35
C ASP A 93 3.28 -7.93 24.30
N ALA A 94 3.84 -7.99 23.09
CA ALA A 94 5.27 -7.85 22.86
C ALA A 94 5.83 -6.53 23.41
N SER A 95 5.06 -5.45 23.40
CA SER A 95 5.48 -4.16 23.96
C SER A 95 5.79 -4.20 25.45
N ARG A 96 5.22 -5.19 26.16
CA ARG A 96 5.40 -5.39 27.60
C ARG A 96 6.38 -6.50 27.94
N MET A 97 6.76 -7.31 26.95
CA MET A 97 7.54 -8.54 27.13
C MET A 97 8.92 -8.50 26.48
N TRP A 98 9.25 -7.47 25.71
CA TRP A 98 10.52 -7.41 24.96
C TRP A 98 11.78 -7.52 25.84
N LEU A 99 11.67 -7.22 27.13
CA LEU A 99 12.73 -7.34 28.15
C LEU A 99 12.78 -8.72 28.83
N TRP A 100 11.79 -9.58 28.62
CA TRP A 100 11.68 -10.86 29.34
C TRP A 100 12.77 -11.84 28.90
N ALA A 101 13.19 -12.71 29.82
CA ALA A 101 14.11 -13.80 29.47
C ALA A 101 13.45 -14.79 28.49
N ASN A 102 12.19 -15.16 28.73
CA ASN A 102 11.38 -15.91 27.79
C ASN A 102 10.49 -14.97 26.97
N ARG A 103 10.99 -14.54 25.80
CA ARG A 103 10.28 -13.62 24.89
C ARG A 103 9.17 -14.29 24.07
N TYR A 104 9.03 -15.62 24.13
CA TYR A 104 8.07 -16.35 23.29
C TYR A 104 7.36 -17.47 24.06
N PRO A 105 6.45 -17.17 25.00
CA PRO A 105 5.59 -18.18 25.62
C PRO A 105 4.82 -18.96 24.55
N ASP A 106 4.75 -20.29 24.69
CA ASP A 106 4.12 -21.16 23.70
C ASP A 106 2.62 -20.87 23.55
N GLU A 107 1.95 -20.53 24.64
CA GLU A 107 0.53 -20.14 24.66
C GLU A 107 0.29 -18.91 23.78
N CYS A 108 1.17 -17.92 23.88
CA CYS A 108 1.10 -16.70 23.10
C CYS A 108 1.40 -16.96 21.62
N LEU A 109 2.42 -17.77 21.31
CA LEU A 109 2.73 -18.15 19.93
C LEU A 109 1.57 -18.89 19.25
N LEU A 110 0.91 -19.80 19.97
CA LEU A 110 -0.25 -20.52 19.47
C LEU A 110 -1.45 -19.59 19.25
N ALA A 111 -1.70 -18.67 20.18
CA ALA A 111 -2.82 -17.74 20.07
C ALA A 111 -2.62 -16.73 18.93
N VAL A 112 -1.44 -16.11 18.83
CA VAL A 112 -1.11 -15.23 17.69
C VAL A 112 -1.08 -16.01 16.37
N GLY A 113 -0.58 -17.25 16.40
CA GLY A 113 -0.61 -18.14 15.23
C GLY A 113 -2.03 -18.43 14.74
N ALA A 114 -3.00 -18.58 15.66
CA ALA A 114 -4.40 -18.73 15.32
C ALA A 114 -4.99 -17.50 14.63
N LEU A 115 -4.59 -16.28 15.06
CA LEU A 115 -4.97 -15.03 14.38
C LEU A 115 -4.45 -14.98 12.94
N PHE A 116 -3.18 -15.35 12.71
CA PHE A 116 -2.63 -15.44 11.35
C PHE A 116 -3.39 -16.44 10.48
N LYS A 117 -3.67 -17.63 11.02
CA LYS A 117 -4.46 -18.65 10.33
C LYS A 117 -5.86 -18.12 9.98
N GLU A 118 -6.52 -17.42 10.89
CA GLU A 118 -7.84 -16.84 10.64
C GLU A 118 -7.77 -15.73 9.58
N LYS A 119 -6.75 -14.87 9.62
CA LYS A 119 -6.53 -13.81 8.62
C LYS A 119 -6.35 -14.40 7.23
N GLU A 120 -5.57 -15.47 7.09
CA GLU A 120 -5.42 -16.17 5.81
C GLU A 120 -6.71 -16.85 5.35
N LEU A 121 -7.43 -17.51 6.25
CA LEU A 121 -8.74 -18.09 5.96
C LEU A 121 -9.72 -17.02 5.47
N ARG A 122 -9.73 -15.85 6.12
CA ARG A 122 -10.57 -14.71 5.74
C ARG A 122 -10.20 -14.18 4.36
N GLY A 123 -8.91 -14.02 4.07
CA GLY A 123 -8.42 -13.61 2.76
C GLY A 123 -8.78 -14.61 1.66
N ARG A 124 -8.65 -15.91 1.92
CA ARG A 124 -9.03 -16.98 0.99
C ARG A 124 -10.54 -16.99 0.74
N ARG A 125 -11.35 -16.89 1.80
CA ARG A 125 -12.82 -16.77 1.69
C ARG A 125 -13.23 -15.53 0.93
N PHE A 126 -12.55 -14.40 1.12
CA PHE A 126 -12.81 -13.17 0.37
C PHE A 126 -12.54 -13.35 -1.12
N ARG A 127 -11.39 -13.92 -1.50
CA ARG A 127 -11.06 -14.24 -2.91
C ARG A 127 -12.08 -15.20 -3.52
N LEU A 128 -12.54 -16.21 -2.77
CA LEU A 128 -13.59 -17.12 -3.24
C LEU A 128 -14.94 -16.41 -3.39
N ARG A 129 -15.31 -15.51 -2.46
CA ARG A 129 -16.52 -14.67 -2.60
C ARG A 129 -16.46 -13.75 -3.81
N PHE A 130 -15.26 -13.31 -4.22
CA PHE A 130 -15.09 -12.53 -5.45
C PHE A 130 -15.52 -13.31 -6.70
N LEU A 131 -15.52 -14.65 -6.68
CA LEU A 131 -16.07 -15.47 -7.77
C LEU A 131 -17.58 -15.22 -7.98
N TYR A 132 -18.34 -14.88 -6.94
CA TYR A 132 -19.76 -14.49 -7.12
C TYR A 132 -19.89 -13.23 -7.97
N LEU A 133 -19.05 -12.22 -7.72
CA LEU A 133 -19.04 -10.97 -8.50
C LEU A 133 -18.65 -11.23 -9.95
N LEU A 134 -17.61 -12.06 -10.18
CA LEU A 134 -17.22 -12.45 -11.55
C LEU A 134 -18.34 -13.18 -12.29
N THR A 135 -19.12 -14.01 -11.59
CA THR A 135 -20.26 -14.72 -12.18
C THR A 135 -21.36 -13.75 -12.60
N ALA A 136 -21.69 -12.78 -11.74
CA ALA A 136 -22.67 -11.74 -12.07
C ALA A 136 -22.20 -10.92 -13.28
N LEU A 137 -20.93 -10.50 -13.31
CA LEU A 137 -20.33 -9.77 -14.43
C LEU A 137 -20.36 -10.58 -15.73
N ALA A 138 -20.05 -11.88 -15.69
CA ALA A 138 -20.17 -12.76 -16.85
C ALA A 138 -21.62 -12.86 -17.34
N GLY A 139 -22.60 -12.94 -16.42
CA GLY A 139 -24.01 -12.90 -16.76
C GLY A 139 -24.42 -11.60 -17.48
N PHE A 140 -23.98 -10.45 -16.97
CA PHE A 140 -24.22 -9.14 -17.60
C PHE A 140 -23.54 -9.02 -18.97
N ALA A 141 -22.30 -9.49 -19.09
CA ALA A 141 -21.57 -9.50 -20.35
C ALA A 141 -22.25 -10.40 -21.39
N GLY A 142 -22.70 -11.59 -21.00
CA GLY A 142 -23.46 -12.50 -21.85
C GLY A 142 -24.78 -11.89 -22.31
N TYR A 143 -25.53 -11.26 -21.41
CA TYR A 143 -26.76 -10.54 -21.77
C TYR A 143 -26.50 -9.36 -22.71
N GLY A 144 -25.44 -8.58 -22.45
CA GLY A 144 -25.01 -7.49 -23.31
C GLY A 144 -24.63 -7.95 -24.71
N ALA A 145 -23.89 -9.07 -24.82
CA ALA A 145 -23.54 -9.68 -26.10
C ALA A 145 -24.78 -10.18 -26.85
N TYR A 146 -25.71 -10.85 -26.16
CA TYR A 146 -26.99 -11.28 -26.73
C TYR A 146 -27.79 -10.10 -27.30
N LYS A 147 -27.95 -9.03 -26.51
CA LYS A 147 -28.63 -7.80 -26.96
C LYS A 147 -27.88 -7.10 -28.09
N GLY A 148 -26.55 -7.14 -28.06
CA GLY A 148 -25.70 -6.63 -29.13
C GLY A 148 -25.94 -7.36 -30.45
N VAL A 149 -26.03 -8.68 -30.45
CA VAL A 149 -26.36 -9.48 -31.65
C VAL A 149 -27.76 -9.18 -32.16
N GLU A 150 -28.75 -9.08 -31.26
CA GLU A 150 -30.13 -8.72 -31.62
C GLU A 150 -30.20 -7.33 -32.28
N TYR A 151 -29.48 -6.35 -31.73
CA TYR A 151 -29.44 -4.97 -32.22
C TYR A 151 -28.62 -4.81 -33.51
N LEU A 152 -27.47 -5.49 -33.60
CA LEU A 152 -26.54 -5.37 -34.74
C LEU A 152 -26.88 -6.32 -35.89
N GLY A 153 -27.56 -7.44 -35.65
CA GLY A 153 -27.92 -8.43 -36.68
C GLY A 153 -28.62 -7.81 -37.90
N PRO A 154 -29.69 -7.02 -37.72
CA PRO A 154 -30.35 -6.32 -38.82
C PRO A 154 -29.44 -5.33 -39.54
N ARG A 155 -28.60 -4.59 -38.79
CA ARG A 155 -27.66 -3.59 -39.35
C ARG A 155 -26.55 -4.24 -40.15
N VAL A 156 -25.97 -5.32 -39.66
CA VAL A 156 -24.93 -6.10 -40.36
C VAL A 156 -25.53 -6.77 -41.61
N GLY A 157 -26.76 -7.28 -41.52
CA GLY A 157 -27.49 -7.81 -42.67
C GLY A 157 -27.71 -6.75 -43.76
N ALA A 158 -28.18 -5.56 -43.39
CA ALA A 158 -28.35 -4.44 -44.31
C ALA A 158 -27.01 -3.96 -44.90
N TYR A 159 -25.96 -3.87 -44.09
CA TYR A 159 -24.62 -3.51 -44.56
C TYR A 159 -24.06 -4.54 -45.55
N ARG A 160 -24.21 -5.86 -45.27
CA ARG A 160 -23.80 -6.93 -46.19
C ARG A 160 -24.58 -6.88 -47.51
N ARG A 161 -25.88 -6.56 -47.49
CA ARG A 161 -26.67 -6.35 -48.72
C ARG A 161 -26.13 -5.18 -49.52
N ARG A 162 -25.96 -4.00 -48.91
CA ARG A 162 -25.37 -2.82 -49.56
C ARG A 162 -23.97 -3.09 -50.13
N ARG A 163 -23.12 -3.83 -49.42
CA ARG A 163 -21.78 -4.20 -49.90
C ARG A 163 -21.83 -5.17 -51.08
N ARG A 164 -22.76 -6.13 -51.08
CA ARG A 164 -22.97 -7.03 -52.22
C ARG A 164 -23.50 -6.28 -53.45
N GLU A 165 -24.39 -5.31 -53.24
CA GLU A 165 -24.89 -4.43 -54.29
C GLU A 165 -23.76 -3.55 -54.86
N ALA A 166 -22.95 -2.91 -54.00
CA ALA A 166 -21.80 -2.12 -54.42
C ALA A 166 -20.71 -2.96 -55.13
N ALA A 167 -20.45 -4.19 -54.67
CA ALA A 167 -19.52 -5.10 -55.33
C ALA A 167 -20.03 -5.56 -56.72
N ARG A 168 -21.33 -5.78 -56.86
CA ARG A 168 -21.96 -6.04 -58.18
C ARG A 168 -21.87 -4.83 -59.10
N ALA A 169 -21.99 -3.62 -58.57
CA ALA A 169 -21.79 -2.38 -59.33
C ALA A 169 -20.33 -2.21 -59.77
N ARG A 170 -19.35 -2.54 -58.92
CA ARG A 170 -17.91 -2.49 -59.26
C ARG A 170 -17.53 -3.51 -60.34
N ARG A 171 -18.07 -4.73 -60.32
CA ARG A 171 -17.83 -5.73 -61.39
C ARG A 171 -18.36 -5.31 -62.76
N ARG A 172 -19.33 -4.37 -62.82
CA ARG A 172 -19.79 -3.78 -64.10
C ARG A 172 -18.90 -2.64 -64.59
N HIS A 173 -18.03 -2.11 -63.72
CA HIS A 173 -17.13 -1.01 -64.01
C HIS A 173 -15.67 -1.45 -64.16
N GLU A 174 -15.37 -2.75 -64.01
CA GLU A 174 -14.01 -3.30 -64.08
C GLU A 174 -13.63 -3.76 -65.51
N ASP A 175 -14.55 -3.67 -66.48
CA ASP A 175 -14.27 -3.79 -67.93
C ASP A 175 -13.84 -2.44 -68.57
N ASP A 176 -13.89 -1.34 -67.83
CA ASP A 176 -13.41 -0.03 -68.30
C ASP A 176 -12.49 0.60 -67.25
N GLY A 177 -11.18 0.62 -67.53
CA GLY A 177 -10.31 1.65 -67.00
C GLY A 177 -9.73 1.43 -65.60
N GLN A 178 -8.54 0.84 -65.61
CA GLN A 178 -7.48 0.98 -64.62
C GLN A 178 -7.26 2.44 -64.12
N ARG A 179 -7.53 2.74 -62.84
CA ARG A 179 -6.67 3.57 -61.92
C ARG A 179 -7.35 3.92 -60.58
N ARG A 180 -6.61 3.62 -59.49
CA ARG A 180 -6.38 4.42 -58.23
C ARG A 180 -7.63 4.90 -57.44
N THR A 181 -7.69 4.95 -56.11
CA THR A 181 -6.68 5.00 -55.05
C THR A 181 -7.35 4.64 -53.71
N SER A 182 -6.55 4.12 -52.79
CA SER A 182 -6.83 3.78 -51.40
C SER A 182 -7.44 4.93 -50.59
N ALA A 183 -8.45 4.64 -49.78
CA ALA A 183 -8.90 5.51 -48.68
C ALA A 183 -9.13 4.66 -47.43
N THR A 184 -8.16 4.77 -46.51
CA THR A 184 -8.11 4.23 -45.15
C THR A 184 -9.12 4.92 -44.25
N THR A 185 -9.92 4.14 -43.52
CA THR A 185 -10.80 4.61 -42.44
C THR A 185 -10.08 4.57 -41.09
N PRO A 186 -10.11 5.63 -40.26
CA PRO A 186 -9.84 5.52 -38.84
C PRO A 186 -11.14 5.73 -38.04
N LEU A 187 -11.64 4.66 -37.43
CA LEU A 187 -12.77 4.67 -36.50
C LEU A 187 -12.23 4.22 -35.14
N LEU A 188 -11.61 5.11 -34.37
CA LEU A 188 -11.19 4.89 -32.97
C LEU A 188 -10.66 6.20 -32.36
N ARG A 189 -11.55 7.11 -31.94
CA ARG A 189 -11.19 8.33 -31.16
C ARG A 189 -12.28 8.79 -30.17
N ALA A 190 -13.02 7.87 -29.56
CA ALA A 190 -14.10 8.25 -28.62
C ALA A 190 -13.96 7.65 -27.22
N THR A 191 -12.87 6.96 -26.89
CA THR A 191 -12.70 6.27 -25.59
C THR A 191 -11.57 6.81 -24.71
N THR A 192 -10.86 7.87 -25.11
CA THR A 192 -9.67 8.36 -24.38
C THR A 192 -9.90 9.57 -23.48
N VAL A 193 -11.05 10.25 -23.58
CA VAL A 193 -11.29 11.51 -22.84
C VAL A 193 -11.85 11.28 -21.43
N THR A 194 -12.53 10.17 -21.18
CA THR A 194 -13.15 9.88 -19.87
C THR A 194 -12.19 9.30 -18.82
N THR A 195 -11.02 8.79 -19.20
CA THR A 195 -10.03 8.25 -18.25
C THR A 195 -9.10 9.31 -17.67
N ALA A 196 -8.89 10.45 -18.33
CA ALA A 196 -7.94 11.48 -17.88
C ALA A 196 -8.47 12.38 -16.75
N LEU A 197 -9.79 12.52 -16.62
CA LEU A 197 -10.43 13.37 -15.60
C LEU A 197 -10.48 12.73 -14.20
N VAL A 198 -10.44 11.39 -14.14
CA VAL A 198 -10.42 10.65 -12.86
C VAL A 198 -9.02 10.66 -12.24
N SER A 199 -7.96 10.72 -13.03
CA SER A 199 -6.58 10.78 -12.53
C SER A 199 -6.27 12.13 -11.87
N VAL A 200 -6.66 13.26 -12.46
CA VAL A 200 -6.29 14.60 -11.94
C VAL A 200 -6.90 14.90 -10.57
N LEU A 201 -8.09 14.37 -10.25
CA LEU A 201 -8.74 14.60 -8.95
C LEU A 201 -8.18 13.73 -7.81
N LEU A 202 -7.38 12.70 -8.12
CA LEU A 202 -6.80 11.79 -7.12
C LEU A 202 -5.38 12.17 -6.66
N PHE A 203 -4.72 13.14 -7.31
CA PHE A 203 -3.30 13.46 -7.06
C PHE A 203 -3.02 14.86 -6.50
N SER A 204 -4.05 15.62 -6.10
CA SER A 204 -3.87 16.90 -5.39
C SER A 204 -3.54 16.66 -3.91
N VAL A 205 -2.40 16.03 -3.62
CA VAL A 205 -1.89 15.89 -2.26
C VAL A 205 -0.86 17.00 -2.04
N VAL A 206 -1.05 17.78 -0.99
CA VAL A 206 -0.05 18.72 -0.48
C VAL A 206 1.24 17.93 -0.24
N ALA A 207 2.37 18.41 -0.76
CA ALA A 207 3.66 17.73 -0.64
C ALA A 207 4.14 17.77 0.83
N GLU A 208 3.64 16.86 1.66
CA GLU A 208 4.29 16.46 2.90
C GLU A 208 5.61 15.77 2.52
N GLY A 209 6.71 16.12 3.19
CA GLY A 209 8.01 15.51 2.93
C GLY A 209 7.95 13.99 3.11
N TYR A 210 8.71 13.25 2.29
CA TYR A 210 8.78 11.79 2.32
C TYR A 210 10.14 11.31 2.84
N PRO A 211 10.20 10.13 3.49
CA PRO A 211 11.45 9.57 3.99
C PRO A 211 12.35 9.16 2.81
N CYS A 212 13.63 9.49 2.90
CA CYS A 212 14.65 9.15 1.89
C CYS A 212 15.90 8.56 2.56
N THR A 213 16.46 7.48 1.99
CA THR A 213 17.54 6.66 2.59
C THR A 213 18.91 6.82 1.95
N SER A 214 19.06 7.66 0.92
CA SER A 214 20.30 7.76 0.14
C SER A 214 20.91 9.17 0.07
N HIS A 215 20.22 10.19 0.59
CA HIS A 215 20.71 11.57 0.48
C HIS A 215 21.90 11.86 1.42
N HIS A 216 21.95 11.21 2.57
CA HIS A 216 22.99 11.43 3.58
C HIS A 216 23.49 10.14 4.18
N ALA A 217 24.76 10.18 4.62
CA ALA A 217 25.36 9.05 5.31
C ALA A 217 24.63 8.76 6.62
N VAL A 218 24.51 7.46 6.92
CA VAL A 218 24.08 6.96 8.22
C VAL A 218 24.89 7.64 9.33
N TYR A 219 24.21 8.03 10.41
CA TYR A 219 24.84 8.61 11.58
C TYR A 219 24.61 7.74 12.81
N ASN A 220 25.69 7.41 13.51
CA ASN A 220 25.68 6.60 14.71
C ASN A 220 26.21 7.42 15.88
N GLN A 221 25.47 7.45 16.98
CA GLN A 221 25.92 8.07 18.23
C GLN A 221 25.93 7.03 19.35
N PRO A 222 27.12 6.56 19.75
CA PRO A 222 27.26 5.70 20.92
C PRO A 222 26.92 6.42 22.22
N PHE A 223 26.45 5.65 23.19
CA PHE A 223 26.17 6.12 24.55
C PHE A 223 26.49 5.07 25.60
N VAL A 224 26.76 5.50 26.82
CA VAL A 224 27.05 4.62 27.98
C VAL A 224 26.27 5.09 29.20
N SER A 225 25.86 4.14 30.06
CA SER A 225 25.16 4.47 31.30
C SER A 225 26.08 5.22 32.26
N LEU A 226 25.51 6.19 32.98
CA LEU A 226 26.23 6.93 34.01
C LEU A 226 26.46 6.09 35.28
N THR A 227 25.57 5.13 35.55
CA THR A 227 25.62 4.30 36.76
C THR A 227 26.36 2.99 36.55
N ASP A 228 26.36 2.47 35.32
CA ASP A 228 27.01 1.22 34.95
C ASP A 228 27.74 1.35 33.61
N PRO A 229 29.07 1.60 33.62
CA PRO A 229 29.85 1.76 32.38
C PRO A 229 29.85 0.53 31.45
N SER A 230 29.43 -0.65 31.93
CA SER A 230 29.32 -1.85 31.10
C SER A 230 27.99 -1.94 30.33
N LEU A 231 27.01 -1.10 30.66
CA LEU A 231 25.78 -0.91 29.90
C LEU A 231 25.99 0.23 28.90
N PHE A 232 25.98 -0.11 27.61
CA PHE A 232 26.17 0.84 26.53
C PHE A 232 25.28 0.52 25.34
N GLY A 233 25.13 1.49 24.46
CA GLY A 233 24.25 1.40 23.31
C GLY A 233 24.66 2.33 22.18
N ASN A 234 23.82 2.37 21.17
CA ASN A 234 24.01 3.19 19.99
C ASN A 234 22.66 3.72 19.50
N ILE A 235 22.63 5.00 19.14
CA ILE A 235 21.53 5.62 18.43
C ILE A 235 21.91 5.62 16.95
N HIS A 236 21.15 4.90 16.15
CA HIS A 236 21.38 4.73 14.72
C HIS A 236 20.33 5.51 13.95
N GLY A 237 20.74 6.48 13.12
CA GLY A 237 19.86 7.24 12.24
C GLY A 237 20.25 7.05 10.77
N TRP A 238 19.24 6.83 9.93
CA TRP A 238 19.43 6.49 8.51
C TRP A 238 18.44 7.22 7.57
N LEU A 239 17.43 7.91 8.11
CA LEU A 239 16.45 8.64 7.30
C LEU A 239 16.75 10.14 7.26
N SER A 240 16.49 10.70 6.08
CA SER A 240 16.31 12.13 5.87
C SER A 240 14.85 12.45 5.54
N ASN A 241 14.44 13.68 5.83
CA ASN A 241 13.15 14.20 5.38
C ASN A 241 13.37 14.88 4.04
N CYS A 242 12.85 14.33 2.95
CA CYS A 242 13.03 14.87 1.61
C CYS A 242 11.74 15.52 1.10
N TYR A 243 11.90 16.56 0.28
CA TYR A 243 10.80 17.12 -0.50
C TYR A 243 11.25 17.33 -1.95
N THR A 244 10.27 17.34 -2.86
CA THR A 244 10.51 17.63 -4.26
C THR A 244 10.47 19.15 -4.47
N GLU A 245 11.61 19.74 -4.79
CA GLU A 245 11.74 21.15 -5.15
C GLU A 245 11.73 21.30 -6.67
N ARG A 246 10.84 22.15 -7.18
CA ARG A 246 10.87 22.58 -8.59
C ARG A 246 11.87 23.70 -8.77
N TYR A 247 12.78 23.53 -9.73
CA TYR A 247 13.75 24.56 -10.09
C TYR A 247 13.83 24.72 -11.62
N ALA A 248 14.15 25.93 -12.07
CA ALA A 248 14.42 26.18 -13.48
C ALA A 248 15.74 25.47 -13.86
N CYS A 249 15.66 24.53 -14.81
CA CYS A 249 16.81 23.74 -15.24
C CYS A 249 17.20 23.99 -16.70
N GLY A 250 16.40 24.75 -17.44
CA GLY A 250 16.67 25.09 -18.82
C GLY A 250 15.59 25.99 -19.39
N GLU A 251 15.67 26.21 -20.70
CA GLU A 251 14.65 26.89 -21.47
C GLU A 251 14.44 26.12 -22.77
N THR A 252 13.18 25.84 -23.09
CA THR A 252 12.79 25.30 -24.38
C THR A 252 12.31 26.46 -25.25
N CYS A 253 13.01 26.72 -26.35
CA CYS A 253 12.69 27.80 -27.27
C CYS A 253 12.15 27.25 -28.57
N GLU A 254 10.97 27.74 -28.97
CA GLU A 254 10.38 27.49 -30.28
C GLU A 254 10.60 28.73 -31.15
N ASP A 255 11.08 28.52 -32.37
CA ASP A 255 11.14 29.57 -33.37
C ASP A 255 9.73 29.74 -33.96
N ASP A 256 9.16 30.95 -33.90
CA ASP A 256 7.88 31.24 -34.58
C ASP A 256 8.16 31.27 -36.09
N ASP A 257 7.96 30.13 -36.76
CA ASP A 257 8.06 29.97 -38.24
C ASP A 257 6.94 30.73 -39.00
N ASN A 258 6.33 31.75 -38.40
CA ASN A 258 5.28 32.54 -39.01
C ASN A 258 5.87 33.51 -40.05
N HIS A 259 6.30 32.96 -41.18
CA HIS A 259 6.92 33.65 -42.32
C HIS A 259 5.97 34.55 -43.13
N ASP A 260 4.75 34.82 -42.64
CA ASP A 260 3.67 35.31 -43.51
C ASP A 260 3.61 36.83 -43.77
N ARG A 261 4.55 37.65 -43.27
CA ARG A 261 4.66 39.06 -43.68
C ARG A 261 6.09 39.54 -43.78
N GLY A 262 6.47 39.92 -45.01
CA GLY A 262 7.81 40.35 -45.39
C GLY A 262 8.17 41.74 -44.87
N ASP A 263 8.69 41.78 -43.65
CA ASP A 263 9.56 42.86 -43.21
C ASP A 263 11.00 42.48 -43.56
N GLU A 264 11.67 43.27 -44.40
CA GLU A 264 13.02 43.07 -44.97
C GLU A 264 14.17 42.98 -43.94
N LYS A 265 13.87 42.89 -42.64
CA LYS A 265 14.86 42.74 -41.57
C LYS A 265 14.58 41.45 -40.81
N GLY A 266 15.09 40.34 -41.37
CA GLY A 266 14.86 38.95 -40.94
C GLY A 266 15.28 38.62 -39.51
N HIS A 267 14.51 39.09 -38.53
CA HIS A 267 14.59 38.64 -37.14
C HIS A 267 13.44 37.67 -36.87
N THR A 268 13.75 36.37 -36.82
CA THR A 268 12.83 35.36 -36.31
C THR A 268 12.51 35.68 -34.85
N ARG A 269 11.23 35.80 -34.50
CA ARG A 269 10.83 35.93 -33.09
C ARG A 269 10.95 34.55 -32.44
N ARG A 270 11.87 34.44 -31.49
CA ARG A 270 12.08 33.22 -30.72
C ARG A 270 11.29 33.30 -29.41
N LYS A 271 10.40 32.35 -29.17
CA LYS A 271 9.62 32.27 -27.92
C LYS A 271 10.20 31.18 -27.03
N CYS A 272 10.85 31.60 -25.95
CA CYS A 272 11.40 30.68 -24.96
C CYS A 272 10.43 30.48 -23.80
N THR A 273 10.32 29.23 -23.36
CA THR A 273 9.58 28.83 -22.17
C THR A 273 10.55 28.19 -21.18
N THR A 274 10.49 28.61 -19.90
CA THR A 274 11.36 28.04 -18.87
C THR A 274 11.00 26.59 -18.63
N GLU A 275 11.99 25.72 -18.75
CA GLU A 275 11.88 24.30 -18.41
C GLU A 275 12.13 24.13 -16.91
N TYR A 276 11.19 23.46 -16.24
CA TYR A 276 11.27 23.18 -14.81
C TYR A 276 11.58 21.70 -14.59
N CYS A 277 12.61 21.45 -13.79
CA CYS A 277 12.94 20.12 -13.33
C CYS A 277 12.59 19.99 -11.84
N ASP A 278 12.33 18.75 -11.45
CA ASP A 278 12.15 18.37 -10.06
C ASP A 278 13.51 17.89 -9.52
N ARG A 279 13.93 18.38 -8.35
CA ARG A 279 15.04 17.79 -7.59
C ARG A 279 14.59 17.47 -6.17
N GLU A 280 15.15 16.41 -5.62
CA GLU A 280 14.93 16.05 -4.23
C GLU A 280 15.87 16.84 -3.33
N ARG A 281 15.33 17.49 -2.29
CA ARG A 281 16.11 18.22 -1.30
C ARG A 281 15.81 17.69 0.09
N ALA A 282 16.87 17.40 0.84
CA ALA A 282 16.75 17.04 2.25
C ALA A 282 16.55 18.30 3.10
N ASP A 283 15.52 18.27 3.93
CA ASP A 283 15.21 19.28 4.94
C ASP A 283 15.92 18.97 6.26
N THR A 284 15.96 17.69 6.65
CA THR A 284 16.58 17.25 7.91
C THR A 284 17.52 16.07 7.67
N PHE A 285 18.72 16.13 8.26
CA PHE A 285 19.76 15.09 8.15
C PHE A 285 19.65 14.04 9.27
N PRO A 286 20.15 12.80 9.05
CA PRO A 286 20.11 11.74 10.07
C PRO A 286 20.77 12.16 11.41
N ALA A 287 21.86 12.93 11.35
CA ALA A 287 22.55 13.44 12.54
C ALA A 287 21.66 14.31 13.43
N GLU A 288 20.70 15.05 12.86
CA GLU A 288 19.80 15.90 13.63
C GLU A 288 18.73 15.08 14.36
N TYR A 289 18.22 14.02 13.73
CA TYR A 289 17.36 13.03 14.39
C TYR A 289 18.09 12.35 15.55
N VAL A 290 19.33 11.90 15.32
CA VAL A 290 20.17 11.28 16.34
C VAL A 290 20.47 12.23 17.49
N ARG A 291 20.77 13.51 17.22
CA ARG A 291 20.98 14.53 18.25
C ARG A 291 19.74 14.71 19.13
N ARG A 292 18.55 14.81 18.53
CA ARG A 292 17.29 14.94 19.27
C ARG A 292 17.01 13.71 20.15
N ALA A 293 17.20 12.51 19.61
CA ALA A 293 17.10 11.28 20.38
C ALA A 293 18.15 11.22 21.50
N GLY A 294 19.36 11.71 21.26
CA GLY A 294 20.44 11.81 22.24
C GLY A 294 20.05 12.58 23.49
N GLU A 295 19.29 13.67 23.37
CA GLU A 295 18.79 14.42 24.54
C GLU A 295 17.79 13.60 25.37
N LEU A 296 16.95 12.80 24.73
CA LEU A 296 16.04 11.88 25.44
C LEU A 296 16.79 10.74 26.13
N VAL A 297 17.79 10.18 25.45
CA VAL A 297 18.67 9.15 26.01
C VAL A 297 19.46 9.68 27.22
N LYS A 298 19.93 10.93 27.17
CA LYS A 298 20.55 11.60 28.34
C LYS A 298 19.57 11.70 29.51
N GLY A 299 18.31 12.03 29.23
CA GLY A 299 17.24 12.04 30.23
C GLY A 299 17.05 10.70 30.95
N CYS A 300 17.41 9.58 30.32
CA CYS A 300 17.37 8.24 30.91
C CYS A 300 18.63 7.84 31.68
N GLY A 301 19.55 8.77 31.95
CA GLY A 301 20.75 8.51 32.75
C GLY A 301 21.94 7.97 31.96
N PHE A 302 22.00 8.24 30.65
CA PHE A 302 23.13 7.89 29.80
C PHE A 302 23.93 9.14 29.39
N LYS A 303 25.19 8.96 29.02
CA LYS A 303 26.00 10.00 28.38
C LYS A 303 26.39 9.57 26.97
N MET A 304 26.40 10.53 26.05
CA MET A 304 26.92 10.32 24.69
C MET A 304 28.44 10.18 24.75
N VAL A 305 29.00 9.26 23.96
CA VAL A 305 30.44 9.01 23.86
C VAL A 305 30.82 8.77 22.41
N ASP A 306 32.10 8.97 22.09
CA ASP A 306 32.59 8.80 20.71
C ASP A 306 32.70 7.33 20.31
N TYR A 307 32.83 6.42 21.29
CA TYR A 307 33.09 5.01 21.05
C TYR A 307 32.60 4.13 22.20
N VAL A 308 32.17 2.89 21.87
CA VAL A 308 31.82 1.83 22.82
C VAL A 308 32.54 0.52 22.44
N PRO A 309 33.03 -0.27 23.40
CA PRO A 309 33.98 -1.36 23.15
C PRO A 309 33.36 -2.68 22.64
N GLY A 310 32.07 -2.72 22.29
CA GLY A 310 31.40 -3.98 21.96
C GLY A 310 30.21 -3.85 21.02
N VAL A 311 29.56 -4.99 20.78
CA VAL A 311 28.41 -5.10 19.87
C VAL A 311 27.15 -4.59 20.55
N VAL A 312 26.38 -3.79 19.80
CA VAL A 312 25.06 -3.30 20.19
C VAL A 312 24.03 -3.97 19.29
N ASP A 313 23.57 -5.15 19.68
CA ASP A 313 22.67 -6.01 18.87
C ASP A 313 21.22 -6.01 19.36
N ARG A 314 20.93 -5.44 20.55
CA ARG A 314 19.58 -5.49 21.12
C ARG A 314 18.84 -4.19 20.89
N ARG A 315 17.86 -4.21 19.99
CA ARG A 315 16.96 -3.09 19.77
C ARG A 315 16.05 -2.85 20.99
N VAL A 316 15.86 -1.59 21.36
CA VAL A 316 14.79 -1.16 22.26
C VAL A 316 13.49 -1.20 21.48
N ALA A 317 12.59 -2.11 21.84
CA ALA A 317 11.53 -2.58 20.96
C ALA A 317 10.30 -1.65 20.83
N ASN A 318 10.46 -0.33 20.79
CA ASN A 318 9.34 0.61 20.67
C ASN A 318 9.26 1.22 19.25
N PRO A 319 8.29 0.80 18.41
CA PRO A 319 8.18 1.25 17.02
C PRO A 319 7.98 2.77 16.85
N ARG A 320 7.50 3.47 17.89
CA ARG A 320 7.31 4.92 17.83
C ARG A 320 8.62 5.70 17.91
N ILE A 321 9.70 5.06 18.40
CA ILE A 321 11.06 5.61 18.32
C ILE A 321 11.44 5.73 16.84
N GLU A 322 11.31 4.64 16.06
CA GLU A 322 11.58 4.68 14.63
C GLU A 322 10.60 5.58 13.88
N GLY A 323 9.31 5.60 14.25
CA GLY A 323 8.29 6.38 13.55
C GLY A 323 8.34 7.88 13.78
N THR A 324 8.74 8.30 14.97
CA THR A 324 8.67 9.72 15.39
C THR A 324 10.05 10.36 15.39
N LEU A 325 11.07 9.62 15.86
CA LEU A 325 12.43 10.11 15.97
C LEU A 325 13.30 9.68 14.80
N TRP A 326 12.84 8.75 13.94
CA TRP A 326 13.56 8.26 12.76
C TRP A 326 14.96 7.73 13.10
N VAL A 327 15.05 7.11 14.26
CA VAL A 327 16.25 6.44 14.77
C VAL A 327 15.87 5.09 15.36
N ARG A 328 16.88 4.24 15.49
CA ARG A 328 16.84 2.96 16.20
C ARG A 328 17.76 3.11 17.39
N ILE A 329 17.23 2.83 18.57
CA ILE A 329 18.02 2.79 19.80
C ILE A 329 18.33 1.33 20.09
N GLY A 330 19.62 1.00 20.17
CA GLY A 330 20.09 -0.31 20.57
C GLY A 330 20.90 -0.25 21.86
N VAL A 331 20.91 -1.35 22.61
CA VAL A 331 21.74 -1.57 23.80
C VAL A 331 22.45 -2.92 23.70
N ASN A 332 23.57 -3.09 24.40
CA ASN A 332 24.28 -4.38 24.43
C ASN A 332 23.56 -5.42 25.31
N ARG A 333 22.81 -4.97 26.33
CA ARG A 333 22.05 -5.83 27.24
C ARG A 333 20.85 -5.11 27.81
N PHE A 334 19.84 -5.89 28.21
CA PHE A 334 18.66 -5.39 28.91
C PHE A 334 18.75 -5.51 30.44
N ASN A 335 19.50 -6.52 30.90
CA ASN A 335 19.57 -6.89 32.31
C ASN A 335 20.99 -6.70 32.86
N GLY A 336 21.08 -6.20 34.08
CA GLY A 336 22.28 -6.18 34.92
C GLY A 336 22.20 -7.26 36.01
N SER A 337 22.94 -7.07 37.10
CA SER A 337 22.97 -8.01 38.24
C SER A 337 21.65 -8.05 39.03
N GLU A 338 20.88 -6.96 39.01
CA GLU A 338 19.64 -6.80 39.78
C GLU A 338 18.36 -6.98 38.94
N GLY A 339 18.50 -7.46 37.69
CA GLY A 339 17.39 -7.59 36.74
C GLY A 339 17.42 -6.52 35.66
N VAL A 340 16.25 -6.10 35.18
CA VAL A 340 16.14 -5.11 34.10
C VAL A 340 16.66 -3.75 34.55
N GLU A 341 17.58 -3.18 33.77
CA GLU A 341 18.19 -1.88 34.07
C GLU A 341 17.17 -0.74 33.92
N ARG A 342 17.03 0.11 34.95
CA ARG A 342 16.05 1.22 34.94
C ARG A 342 16.26 2.19 33.78
N GLY A 343 17.53 2.43 33.40
CA GLY A 343 17.86 3.24 32.25
C GLY A 343 17.28 2.66 30.95
N VAL A 344 17.35 1.34 30.77
CA VAL A 344 16.83 0.64 29.58
C VAL A 344 15.30 0.70 29.53
N LEU A 345 14.62 0.55 30.68
CA LEU A 345 13.17 0.77 30.75
C LEU A 345 12.79 2.18 30.30
N CYS A 346 13.50 3.19 30.82
CA CYS A 346 13.29 4.58 30.40
C CYS A 346 13.49 4.76 28.89
N LEU A 347 14.50 4.11 28.28
CA LEU A 347 14.71 4.15 26.82
C LEU A 347 13.49 3.65 26.04
N GLY A 348 12.80 2.64 26.54
CA GLY A 348 11.56 2.13 25.94
C GLY A 348 10.40 3.13 26.01
N ASP A 349 10.43 4.07 26.96
CA ASP A 349 9.35 5.00 27.26
C ASP A 349 9.63 6.45 26.83
N VAL A 350 10.79 6.71 26.19
CA VAL A 350 11.13 8.06 25.66
C VAL A 350 10.12 8.58 24.64
N VAL A 351 9.40 7.67 23.98
CA VAL A 351 8.22 7.96 23.16
C VAL A 351 7.06 7.10 23.64
N ALA A 352 5.87 7.69 23.76
CA ALA A 352 4.68 6.95 24.18
C ALA A 352 4.35 5.81 23.21
N TRP A 353 4.02 4.64 23.75
CA TRP A 353 3.64 3.45 22.97
C TRP A 353 2.33 3.66 22.18
N PRO A 354 2.18 3.02 21.01
CA PRO A 354 0.92 3.02 20.26
C PRO A 354 -0.25 2.55 21.14
N GLY A 355 -1.36 3.28 21.11
CA GLY A 355 -2.57 2.91 21.85
C GLY A 355 -2.59 3.30 23.34
N HIS A 356 -1.47 3.74 23.91
CA HIS A 356 -1.46 4.37 25.23
C HIS A 356 -1.97 5.81 25.10
N ARG A 357 -3.29 5.99 25.04
CA ARG A 357 -3.91 7.32 25.17
C ARG A 357 -3.55 7.84 26.56
N GLY A 358 -2.60 8.77 26.61
CA GLY A 358 -1.95 9.23 27.83
C GLY A 358 -2.92 9.54 28.96
N GLY A 359 -2.92 8.67 29.98
CA GLY A 359 -3.01 9.16 31.34
C GLY A 359 -1.69 9.85 31.63
N ARG A 360 -1.66 11.19 31.62
CA ARG A 360 -0.55 11.96 32.20
C ARG A 360 -0.40 11.54 33.66
N THR A 361 0.50 10.60 33.95
CA THR A 361 1.01 10.39 35.30
C THR A 361 2.27 11.21 35.47
N GLY A 362 2.16 12.26 36.29
CA GLY A 362 3.23 12.67 37.20
C GLY A 362 4.41 13.43 36.61
N LYS A 363 4.19 14.68 36.18
CA LYS A 363 5.22 15.72 36.31
C LYS A 363 4.82 16.60 37.50
N GLY A 364 5.48 16.36 38.63
CA GLY A 364 5.22 17.05 39.89
C GLY A 364 6.11 16.55 41.01
N MET A 365 7.40 16.40 40.72
CA MET A 365 8.43 16.40 41.74
C MET A 365 8.53 17.86 42.19
N GLY A 366 7.97 18.16 43.36
CA GLY A 366 7.96 19.46 43.99
C GLY A 366 8.20 19.26 45.48
N ASP A 367 9.35 19.76 45.91
CA ASP A 367 9.89 19.80 47.26
C ASP A 367 8.92 20.38 48.31
N GLY A 368 9.21 20.07 49.58
CA GLY A 368 8.90 20.99 50.68
C GLY A 368 8.26 20.35 51.91
N GLY A 369 9.02 19.52 52.62
CA GLY A 369 8.79 19.27 54.04
C GLY A 369 9.72 20.15 54.88
N GLU A 370 9.16 21.15 55.55
CA GLU A 370 9.69 21.75 56.78
C GLU A 370 8.50 22.09 57.70
N VAL A 371 8.33 21.29 58.76
CA VAL A 371 7.89 21.71 60.09
C VAL A 371 8.75 20.95 61.10
#